data_AF-A0A562TE15-F1
#
_entry.id   AF-A0A562TE15-F1
#
_cell.length_a   1.000
_cell.length_b   1.000
_cell.length_c   1.000
_cell.angle_alpha   90.00
_cell.angle_beta   90.00
_cell.angle_gamma   90.00
#
_symmetry.space_group_name_H-M   'P 1'
#
loop_
_entity.id
_entity.type
_entity.pdbx_description
1 polymer ?
#
loop_
_entity_poly.entity_id
_entity_poly.type
_entity_poly.pdbx_seq_one_letter_code
_entity_poly.pdbx_strand_id
1 'polypeptide(L)'
;MEHTQTAAVDDARHGHGDTSTKTIWKTFWILLCVTIVEVALAFLHLETGFPSRLVLNAIFIGLTIVKAFFIVAEFMHLRHEIKNLILTILIPLMLFVWFIIAFLADGDSWKNMRKDLSPGTPKQATTVTNEASHH
;
A
#
# COMPACT_ATOMS: atom_id res chain seq x y z
N MET A 1 11.26 -40.91 51.16
CA MET A 1 10.43 -41.23 49.98
C MET A 1 10.26 -39.94 49.20
N GLU A 2 11.23 -39.55 48.38
CA GLU A 2 11.23 -38.27 47.62
C GLU A 2 11.84 -38.50 46.22
N HIS A 3 11.22 -39.37 45.41
CA HIS A 3 11.65 -39.56 44.01
C HIS A 3 10.48 -39.80 43.05
N THR A 4 9.31 -39.23 43.32
CA THR A 4 8.14 -39.36 42.43
C THR A 4 7.43 -38.02 42.23
N GLN A 5 8.20 -36.94 42.07
CA GLN A 5 7.64 -35.63 41.71
C GLN A 5 8.51 -34.82 40.74
N THR A 6 9.37 -35.48 39.97
CA THR A 6 10.15 -34.83 38.90
C THR A 6 9.85 -35.40 37.52
N ALA A 7 9.34 -36.64 37.42
CA ALA A 7 8.99 -37.24 36.12
C ALA A 7 7.64 -36.77 35.53
N ALA A 8 6.77 -36.12 36.31
CA ALA A 8 5.45 -35.68 35.87
C ALA A 8 5.39 -34.20 35.42
N VAL A 9 6.50 -33.46 35.53
CA VAL A 9 6.53 -32.01 35.25
C VAL A 9 7.21 -31.69 33.91
N ASP A 10 7.92 -32.66 33.31
CA ASP A 10 8.65 -32.45 32.04
C ASP A 10 7.81 -32.67 30.76
N ASP A 11 6.61 -33.25 30.85
CA ASP A 11 5.75 -33.53 29.67
C ASP A 11 4.81 -32.35 29.30
N ALA A 12 4.86 -31.25 30.06
CA ALA A 12 3.98 -30.08 29.85
C ALA A 12 4.63 -28.94 29.03
N ARG A 13 5.77 -29.18 28.37
CA ARG A 13 6.54 -28.15 27.65
C ARG A 13 6.65 -28.34 26.14
N HIS A 14 5.90 -29.27 25.56
CA HIS A 14 5.86 -29.45 24.10
C HIS A 14 4.53 -28.99 23.50
N GLY A 15 4.59 -27.94 22.67
CA GLY A 15 3.66 -27.77 21.55
C GLY A 15 2.70 -26.58 21.64
N HIS A 16 3.16 -25.37 21.29
CA HIS A 16 2.26 -24.37 20.71
C HIS A 16 2.91 -23.21 19.90
N GLY A 17 4.21 -23.27 19.57
CA GLY A 17 4.92 -22.13 18.98
C GLY A 17 5.26 -22.23 17.49
N ASP A 18 5.06 -23.38 16.86
CA ASP A 18 5.72 -23.73 15.60
C ASP A 18 4.82 -23.66 14.35
N THR A 19 3.51 -23.50 14.50
CA THR A 19 2.59 -23.42 13.35
C THR A 19 2.69 -22.08 12.63
N SER A 20 2.75 -20.95 13.34
CA SER A 20 2.77 -19.62 12.72
C SER A 20 4.06 -19.33 11.94
N THR A 21 5.22 -19.72 12.50
CA THR A 21 6.53 -19.50 11.86
C THR A 21 6.66 -20.25 10.53
N LYS A 22 6.11 -21.46 10.45
CA LYS A 22 6.12 -22.27 9.22
C LYS A 22 5.35 -21.61 8.09
N THR A 23 4.19 -21.00 8.39
CA THR A 23 3.38 -20.34 7.36
C THR A 23 4.01 -19.04 6.88
N ILE A 24 4.61 -18.26 7.78
CA ILE A 24 5.37 -17.05 7.43
C ILE A 24 6.53 -17.40 6.48
N TRP A 25 7.29 -18.45 6.79
CA TRP A 25 8.38 -18.91 5.94
C TRP A 25 7.90 -19.40 4.57
N LYS A 26 6.76 -20.12 4.53
CA LYS A 26 6.16 -20.55 3.27
C LYS A 26 5.80 -19.37 2.38
N THR A 27 5.13 -18.36 2.96
CA THR A 27 4.71 -17.17 2.23
C THR A 27 5.90 -16.32 1.83
N PHE A 28 6.91 -16.17 2.68
CA PHE A 28 8.17 -15.51 2.32
C PHE A 28 8.78 -16.10 1.04
N TRP A 29 8.91 -17.43 0.96
CA TRP A 29 9.44 -18.09 -0.25
C TRP A 29 8.57 -17.86 -1.48
N ILE A 30 7.24 -17.89 -1.34
CA ILE A 30 6.31 -17.60 -2.45
C ILE A 30 6.52 -16.18 -2.97
N LEU A 31 6.59 -15.19 -2.08
CA LEU A 31 6.79 -13.80 -2.47
C LEU A 31 8.18 -13.56 -3.04
N LEU A 32 9.20 -14.23 -2.52
CA LEU A 32 10.55 -14.17 -3.06
C LEU A 32 10.57 -14.69 -4.50
N CYS A 33 9.98 -15.86 -4.75
CA CYS A 33 9.87 -16.42 -6.09
C CYS A 33 9.11 -15.48 -7.05
N VAL A 34 7.96 -14.93 -6.63
CA VAL A 34 7.20 -13.94 -7.42
C VAL A 34 8.07 -12.73 -7.77
N THR A 35 8.84 -12.22 -6.81
CA THR A 35 9.73 -11.06 -7.02
C THR A 35 10.88 -11.38 -7.98
N ILE A 36 11.46 -12.57 -7.87
CA ILE A 36 12.51 -13.02 -8.80
C ILE A 36 11.95 -13.12 -10.22
N VAL A 37 10.73 -13.64 -10.38
CA VAL A 37 10.05 -13.73 -11.68
C VAL A 37 9.79 -12.34 -12.27
N GLU A 38 9.33 -11.37 -11.46
CA GLU A 38 9.17 -9.97 -11.91
C GLU A 38 10.48 -9.40 -12.44
N VAL A 39 11.57 -9.52 -11.67
CA VAL A 39 12.88 -9.02 -12.07
C VAL A 39 13.39 -9.72 -13.33
N ALA A 40 13.23 -11.04 -13.43
CA ALA A 40 13.62 -11.81 -14.61
C ALA A 40 12.85 -11.37 -15.87
N LEU A 41 11.53 -11.13 -15.76
CA LEU A 41 10.71 -10.58 -16.84
C LEU A 41 11.16 -9.17 -17.23
N ALA A 42 11.57 -8.34 -16.26
CA ALA A 42 12.16 -7.02 -16.53
C ALA A 42 13.42 -7.13 -17.39
N PHE A 43 14.35 -8.01 -16.98
CA PHE A 43 15.61 -8.23 -17.69
C PHE A 43 15.38 -8.81 -19.08
N LEU A 44 14.46 -9.78 -19.23
CA LEU A 44 14.13 -10.36 -20.52
C LEU A 44 13.61 -9.31 -21.51
N HIS A 45 12.76 -8.39 -21.06
CA HIS A 45 12.28 -7.29 -21.90
C HIS A 45 13.40 -6.32 -22.28
N LEU A 46 14.35 -6.05 -21.39
CA LEU A 46 15.49 -5.19 -21.67
C LEU A 46 16.42 -5.78 -22.74
N GLU A 47 16.66 -7.09 -22.70
CA GLU A 47 17.56 -7.75 -23.67
C GLU A 47 16.88 -8.07 -25.01
N THR A 48 15.64 -8.54 -24.99
CA THR A 48 14.98 -9.07 -26.21
C THR A 48 13.94 -8.12 -26.80
N GLY A 49 13.57 -7.06 -26.09
CA GLY A 49 12.47 -6.16 -26.49
C GLY A 49 11.08 -6.79 -26.45
N PHE A 50 10.98 -8.05 -25.99
CA PHE A 50 9.74 -8.83 -25.89
C PHE A 50 9.55 -9.30 -24.44
N PRO A 51 8.33 -9.30 -23.87
CA PRO A 51 7.03 -8.90 -24.44
C PRO A 51 6.87 -7.38 -24.57
N SER A 52 5.79 -6.91 -25.19
CA SER A 52 5.52 -5.47 -25.32
C SER A 52 5.41 -4.79 -23.95
N ARG A 53 5.79 -3.50 -23.88
CA ARG A 53 5.75 -2.71 -22.63
C ARG A 53 4.39 -2.72 -21.95
N LEU A 54 3.31 -2.73 -22.74
CA LEU A 54 1.94 -2.78 -22.22
C LEU A 54 1.63 -4.10 -21.50
N VAL A 55 2.04 -5.22 -22.10
CA VAL A 55 1.85 -6.57 -21.52
C VAL A 55 2.72 -6.73 -20.28
N LEU A 56 3.97 -6.28 -20.31
CA LEU A 56 4.85 -6.30 -19.15
C LEU A 56 4.26 -5.48 -18.00
N ASN A 57 3.82 -4.26 -18.25
CA ASN A 57 3.21 -3.42 -17.22
C ASN A 57 1.95 -4.08 -16.61
N ALA A 58 1.10 -4.70 -17.43
CA ALA A 58 -0.07 -5.42 -16.94
C ALA A 58 0.32 -6.61 -16.05
N ILE A 59 1.35 -7.37 -16.44
CA ILE A 59 1.88 -8.50 -15.65
C ILE A 59 2.43 -8.01 -14.31
N PHE A 60 3.22 -6.93 -14.31
CA PHE A 60 3.78 -6.34 -13.09
C PHE A 60 2.69 -5.85 -12.13
N ILE A 61 1.68 -5.16 -12.66
CA ILE A 61 0.54 -4.71 -11.84
C ILE A 61 -0.18 -5.92 -11.24
N GLY A 62 -0.43 -6.97 -12.03
CA GLY A 62 -1.06 -8.20 -11.56
C GLY A 62 -0.25 -8.91 -10.47
N LEU A 63 1.05 -9.13 -10.69
CA LEU A 63 1.96 -9.77 -9.73
C LEU A 63 2.09 -8.94 -8.44
N THR A 64 2.11 -7.61 -8.56
CA THR A 64 2.13 -6.69 -7.41
C THR A 64 0.85 -6.80 -6.57
N ILE A 65 -0.32 -6.88 -7.20
CA ILE A 65 -1.60 -7.08 -6.49
C ILE A 65 -1.61 -8.42 -5.76
N VAL A 66 -1.20 -9.49 -6.45
CA VAL A 66 -1.12 -10.84 -5.86
C VAL A 66 -0.17 -10.82 -4.66
N LYS A 67 1.02 -10.24 -4.81
CA LYS A 67 2.00 -10.10 -3.74
C LYS A 67 1.43 -9.33 -2.55
N ALA A 68 0.75 -8.20 -2.79
CA ALA A 68 0.11 -7.41 -1.74
C ALA A 68 -0.97 -8.21 -0.99
N PHE A 69 -1.79 -9.00 -1.72
CA PHE A 69 -2.77 -9.88 -1.10
C PHE A 69 -2.11 -10.92 -0.19
N PHE A 70 -1.03 -11.59 -0.63
CA PHE A 70 -0.32 -12.55 0.22
C PHE A 70 0.38 -11.89 1.42
N ILE A 71 0.92 -10.67 1.26
CA ILE A 71 1.47 -9.90 2.37
C ILE A 71 0.39 -9.70 3.45
N VAL A 72 -0.75 -9.16 3.05
CA VAL A 72 -1.84 -8.80 3.96
C VAL A 72 -2.53 -10.05 4.51
N ALA A 73 -2.69 -11.13 3.74
CA ALA A 73 -3.33 -12.34 4.24
C ALA A 73 -2.48 -13.04 5.32
N GLU A 74 -1.17 -13.15 5.11
CA GLU A 74 -0.30 -13.98 5.95
C GLU A 74 0.47 -13.19 7.03
N PHE A 75 1.12 -12.07 6.68
CA PHE A 75 1.93 -11.32 7.65
C PHE A 75 1.08 -10.55 8.66
N MET A 76 -0.19 -10.35 8.34
CA MET A 76 -1.14 -9.70 9.23
C MET A 76 -2.06 -10.73 9.93
N HIS A 77 -1.77 -12.04 9.90
CA HIS A 77 -2.53 -13.09 10.61
C HIS A 77 -4.05 -12.87 10.54
N LEU A 78 -4.58 -12.43 9.39
CA LEU A 78 -5.91 -11.85 9.41
C LEU A 78 -6.93 -12.96 9.67
N ARG A 79 -6.81 -14.11 9.01
CA ARG A 79 -7.83 -15.17 8.88
C ARG A 79 -8.77 -15.50 10.07
N HIS A 80 -8.44 -15.25 11.34
CA HIS A 80 -9.36 -15.43 12.48
C HIS A 80 -9.60 -14.21 13.40
N GLU A 81 -8.82 -13.12 13.34
CA GLU A 81 -8.91 -11.97 14.28
C GLU A 81 -9.13 -10.59 13.58
N ILE A 82 -9.62 -10.65 12.34
CA ILE A 82 -9.51 -9.66 11.25
C ILE A 82 -9.83 -8.20 11.56
N LYS A 83 -10.82 -7.89 12.39
CA LYS A 83 -11.46 -6.57 12.33
C LYS A 83 -10.57 -5.42 12.82
N ASN A 84 -9.87 -5.60 13.93
CA ASN A 84 -9.03 -4.54 14.49
C ASN A 84 -7.74 -4.35 13.69
N LEU A 85 -7.18 -5.44 13.17
CA LEU A 85 -5.90 -5.36 12.46
C LEU A 85 -6.07 -4.84 11.02
N ILE A 86 -7.19 -5.11 10.35
CA ILE A 86 -7.48 -4.42 9.08
C ILE A 86 -7.65 -2.92 9.30
N LEU A 87 -8.28 -2.51 10.41
CA LEU A 87 -8.49 -1.10 10.71
C LEU A 87 -7.15 -0.36 10.89
N THR A 88 -6.16 -0.96 11.58
CA THR A 88 -4.85 -0.34 11.80
C THR A 88 -4.01 -0.19 10.53
N ILE A 89 -4.26 -1.01 9.51
CA ILE A 89 -3.61 -0.88 8.18
C ILE A 89 -4.40 0.08 7.29
N LEU A 90 -5.74 -0.02 7.32
CA LEU A 90 -6.63 0.70 6.42
C LEU A 90 -6.66 2.20 6.76
N ILE A 91 -6.65 2.56 8.05
CA ILE A 91 -6.62 3.97 8.48
C ILE A 91 -5.41 4.73 7.92
N PRO A 92 -4.14 4.30 8.14
CA PRO A 92 -2.99 5.01 7.59
C PRO A 92 -2.95 4.97 6.07
N LEU A 93 -3.41 3.87 5.44
CA LEU A 93 -3.51 3.79 3.97
C LEU A 93 -4.53 4.79 3.40
N MET A 94 -5.70 4.89 4.01
CA MET A 94 -6.76 5.81 3.60
C MET A 94 -6.34 7.27 3.79
N LEU A 95 -5.67 7.57 4.90
CA LEU A 95 -5.08 8.89 5.14
C LEU A 95 -4.04 9.23 4.06
N PHE A 96 -3.18 8.27 3.68
CA PHE A 96 -2.18 8.46 2.64
C PHE A 96 -2.80 8.74 1.26
N VAL A 97 -3.83 7.97 0.86
CA VAL A 97 -4.55 8.20 -0.39
C VAL A 97 -5.23 9.58 -0.39
N TRP A 98 -5.85 9.96 0.73
CA TRP A 98 -6.44 11.29 0.88
C TRP A 98 -5.39 12.41 0.75
N PHE A 99 -4.21 12.25 1.35
CA PHE A 99 -3.10 13.20 1.21
C PHE A 99 -2.64 13.35 -0.24
N ILE A 100 -2.52 12.26 -1.00
CA ILE A 100 -2.15 12.33 -2.43
C ILE A 100 -3.16 13.19 -3.18
N ILE A 101 -4.46 12.97 -2.97
CA ILE A 101 -5.53 13.73 -3.63
C ILE A 101 -5.47 15.21 -3.22
N ALA A 102 -5.30 15.48 -1.93
CA ALA A 102 -5.20 16.85 -1.42
C ALA A 102 -4.00 17.60 -2.02
N PHE A 103 -2.83 16.96 -2.09
CA PHE A 103 -1.64 17.55 -2.70
C PHE A 103 -1.77 17.74 -4.21
N LEU A 104 -2.45 16.84 -4.93
CA LEU A 104 -2.74 17.04 -6.35
C LEU A 104 -3.67 18.24 -6.58
N ALA A 105 -4.70 18.38 -5.75
CA ALA A 105 -5.64 19.50 -5.84
C ALA A 105 -4.98 20.83 -5.48
N ASP A 106 -4.16 20.87 -4.42
CA ASP A 106 -3.43 22.06 -4.01
C ASP A 106 -2.35 22.45 -5.04
N GLY A 107 -1.67 21.45 -5.62
CA GLY A 107 -0.73 21.65 -6.73
C GLY A 107 -1.39 22.24 -7.98
N ASP A 108 -2.59 21.79 -8.33
CA ASP A 108 -3.34 22.36 -9.46
C ASP A 108 -3.82 23.79 -9.18
N SER A 109 -4.31 24.06 -7.95
CA SER A 109 -4.68 25.40 -7.49
C SER A 109 -3.51 26.39 -7.57
N TRP A 110 -2.34 26.01 -7.06
CA TRP A 110 -1.12 26.84 -7.15
C TRP A 110 -0.72 27.08 -8.60
N LYS A 111 -0.71 26.03 -9.44
CA LYS A 111 -0.43 26.18 -10.87
C LYS A 111 -1.37 27.19 -11.53
N ASN A 112 -2.63 27.25 -11.13
CA ASN A 112 -3.59 28.20 -11.65
C ASN A 112 -3.29 29.63 -11.17
N MET A 113 -3.09 29.84 -9.87
CA MET A 113 -2.72 31.16 -9.31
C MET A 113 -1.43 31.72 -9.89
N ARG A 114 -0.43 30.89 -10.21
CA ARG A 114 0.82 31.40 -10.82
C ARG A 114 0.60 32.03 -12.20
N LYS A 115 -0.44 31.61 -12.94
CA LYS A 115 -0.79 32.20 -14.24
C LYS A 115 -1.35 33.62 -14.06
N ASP A 116 -2.08 33.83 -12.97
CA ASP A 116 -2.69 35.13 -12.64
C ASP A 116 -1.70 36.12 -12.04
N LEU A 117 -0.62 35.65 -11.39
CA LEU A 117 0.48 36.47 -10.87
C LEU A 117 1.64 36.69 -11.86
N SER A 118 1.56 36.14 -13.08
CA SER A 118 2.54 36.44 -14.14
C SER A 118 2.50 37.94 -14.46
N PRO A 119 3.65 38.67 -14.51
CA PRO A 119 3.66 40.10 -14.75
C PRO A 119 3.05 40.42 -16.12
N GLY A 120 1.83 40.96 -16.15
CA GLY A 120 1.11 41.35 -17.36
C GLY A 120 -0.37 40.97 -17.47
N THR A 121 -0.93 40.17 -16.54
CA THR A 121 -2.35 39.77 -16.61
C THR A 121 -3.26 40.81 -15.93
N PRO A 122 -4.30 41.35 -16.60
CA PRO A 122 -5.19 42.35 -16.01
C PRO A 122 -6.01 41.72 -14.88
N LYS A 123 -5.93 42.31 -13.68
CA LYS A 123 -6.79 41.95 -12.55
C LYS A 123 -8.24 42.24 -12.95
N GLN A 124 -9.08 41.22 -12.97
CA GLN A 124 -10.53 41.42 -13.07
C GLN A 124 -10.97 42.30 -11.89
N ALA A 125 -11.37 43.53 -12.19
CA ALA A 125 -11.96 44.42 -11.22
C ALA A 125 -13.29 43.81 -10.80
N THR A 126 -13.38 43.40 -9.53
CA THR A 126 -14.64 43.15 -8.85
C THR A 126 -15.51 44.40 -9.02
N THR A 127 -16.47 44.36 -9.95
CA THR A 127 -17.56 45.33 -10.00
C THR A 127 -18.41 45.09 -8.75
N VAL A 128 -18.07 45.80 -7.69
CA VAL A 128 -19.00 46.06 -6.59
C VAL A 128 -20.03 47.02 -7.18
N THR A 129 -21.11 46.49 -7.79
CA THR A 129 -22.26 47.32 -8.13
C THR A 129 -22.88 47.77 -6.82
N ASN A 130 -22.58 49.00 -6.45
CA ASN A 130 -23.36 49.75 -5.47
C ASN A 130 -24.78 49.88 -6.04
N GLU A 131 -25.69 49.00 -5.62
CA GLU A 131 -27.14 49.25 -5.75
C GLU A 131 -27.56 50.29 -4.71
N ALA A 132 -27.06 51.51 -4.90
CA ALA A 132 -27.47 52.69 -4.15
C ALA A 132 -27.65 53.83 -5.15
N SER A 133 -28.77 53.80 -5.87
CA SER A 133 -29.57 54.95 -6.35
C SER A 133 -30.42 54.50 -7.53
N HIS A 134 -31.74 54.51 -7.37
CA HIS A 134 -32.68 55.28 -8.21
C HIS A 134 -34.13 54.87 -7.89
N HIS A 135 -34.88 55.89 -7.42
CA HIS A 135 -36.33 56.02 -7.17
C HIS A 135 -36.86 55.75 -5.76
#